data_AF-A0A847HTL4-F1
#
_entry.id   AF-A0A847HTL4-F1
#
_cell.length_a   1.000
_cell.length_b   1.000
_cell.length_c   1.000
_cell.angle_alpha   90.00
_cell.angle_beta   90.00
_cell.angle_gamma   90.00
#
_symmetry.space_group_name_H-M   'P 1'
#
loop_
_entity.id
_entity.type
_entity.pdbx_description
1 polymer ?
#
loop_
_entity_poly.entity_id
_entity_poly.type
_entity_poly.pdbx_seq_one_letter_code
_entity_poly.pdbx_strand_id
1 'polypeptide(L)'
;MERRPVALAAPLLALALLLAIGSAQDAAGEAPAEPSRRIITIDGSGGTQRGNLRSGPIIYEHPDEHGIVATVSTLTIRGNHAELSAPEGTSIGQGGQRTAAFQGGVLVERGRLTAVGPALTYSEATGLGVLDGPAEVVVAPEEEGGEPVAITAAAVEFDVDTDRSTSSGGVRLVNGNQTAEAATLVYEEERTLGVFVSEGGQARMTRLDDDGSEMVITADEIRVLTDERLLYARGNVTVVDGPITSTGALVFFDDASGIAEIVGAEGAPAEAVDSESGATLTTDRIMQDIEFDFFEAIDASVPSQFDVGAFALAGETAP
;
A
#
# COMPACT_ATOMS: atom_id res chain seq x y z
N MET A 1 57.84 -46.26 26.45
CA MET A 1 57.39 -47.49 27.15
C MET A 1 56.34 -47.04 28.15
N GLU A 2 55.09 -47.46 28.20
CA GLU A 2 54.35 -48.56 27.59
C GLU A 2 52.87 -48.14 27.47
N ARG A 3 52.14 -48.85 26.62
CA ARG A 3 50.72 -48.63 26.31
C ARG A 3 49.83 -49.44 27.27
N ARG A 4 48.78 -48.78 27.80
CA ARG A 4 47.35 -49.25 27.89
C ARG A 4 47.03 -50.45 28.81
N PRO A 5 45.74 -50.84 29.08
CA PRO A 5 44.42 -50.19 28.84
C PRO A 5 43.28 -50.48 29.89
N VAL A 6 42.04 -50.06 29.56
CA VAL A 6 40.68 -50.61 29.89
C VAL A 6 40.22 -50.52 31.37
N ALA A 7 39.23 -49.72 31.78
CA ALA A 7 37.78 -49.62 31.49
C ALA A 7 36.85 -50.53 32.34
N LEU A 8 35.65 -49.99 32.65
CA LEU A 8 34.47 -50.55 33.36
C LEU A 8 34.61 -50.71 34.89
N ALA A 9 33.62 -50.42 35.75
CA ALA A 9 32.23 -49.96 35.62
C ALA A 9 31.77 -49.38 36.97
N ALA A 10 30.85 -48.41 36.92
CA ALA A 10 30.04 -47.93 38.05
C ALA A 10 29.01 -49.02 38.48
N PRO A 11 28.28 -48.90 39.62
CA PRO A 11 27.12 -47.99 39.65
C PRO A 11 26.74 -47.38 41.02
N LEU A 12 25.71 -46.52 40.94
CA LEU A 12 24.69 -46.18 41.95
C LEU A 12 25.03 -45.17 43.06
N LEU A 13 24.67 -43.91 42.81
CA LEU A 13 23.75 -43.24 43.72
C LEU A 13 22.79 -42.35 42.93
N ALA A 14 21.50 -42.64 43.10
CA ALA A 14 20.38 -41.93 42.49
C ALA A 14 20.08 -40.64 43.25
N LEU A 15 19.76 -39.56 42.52
CA LEU A 15 18.77 -38.60 42.96
C LEU A 15 18.10 -37.96 41.76
N ALA A 16 16.78 -38.14 41.69
CA ALA A 16 15.91 -37.62 40.66
C ALA A 16 15.56 -36.15 40.92
N LEU A 17 15.46 -35.37 39.84
CA LEU A 17 14.45 -34.30 39.74
C LEU A 17 14.09 -34.10 38.26
N LEU A 18 12.80 -34.27 37.95
CA LEU A 18 12.17 -33.94 36.67
C LEU A 18 12.14 -32.41 36.47
N LEU A 19 12.26 -31.93 35.22
CA LEU A 19 11.16 -31.24 34.50
C LEU A 19 11.62 -30.57 33.18
N ALA A 20 10.86 -30.93 32.13
CA ALA A 20 10.41 -30.14 30.99
C ALA A 20 11.40 -29.49 30.00
N ILE A 21 11.33 -30.02 28.78
CA ILE A 21 11.70 -29.42 27.50
C ILE A 21 10.74 -28.24 27.23
N GLY A 22 11.28 -27.10 26.78
CA GLY A 22 10.49 -25.97 26.31
C GLY A 22 11.32 -25.09 25.39
N SER A 23 11.20 -25.34 24.08
CA SER A 23 11.74 -24.54 22.98
C SER A 23 11.24 -23.10 23.04
N ALA A 24 12.18 -22.15 23.17
CA ALA A 24 11.91 -20.74 22.90
C ALA A 24 11.88 -20.55 21.38
N GLN A 25 10.68 -20.59 20.80
CA GLN A 25 10.41 -19.95 19.52
C GLN A 25 10.38 -18.44 19.78
N ASP A 26 11.32 -17.71 19.18
CA ASP A 26 11.15 -16.29 18.87
C ASP A 26 10.00 -16.19 17.86
N ALA A 27 8.77 -16.14 18.37
CA ALA A 27 7.68 -15.53 17.67
C ALA A 27 7.86 -14.02 17.83
N ALA A 28 8.19 -13.33 16.73
CA ALA A 28 7.98 -11.90 16.61
C ALA A 28 6.50 -11.63 16.86
N GLY A 29 6.16 -11.35 18.12
CA GLY A 29 4.85 -10.92 18.53
C GLY A 29 4.68 -9.48 18.11
N GLU A 30 3.91 -9.26 17.06
CA GLU A 30 3.29 -7.99 16.75
C GLU A 30 2.59 -7.48 18.03
N ALA A 31 2.96 -6.27 18.45
CA ALA A 31 2.35 -5.66 19.64
C ALA A 31 0.84 -5.58 19.43
N PRO A 32 0.00 -6.00 20.39
CA PRO A 32 -1.44 -5.87 20.24
C PRO A 32 -1.79 -4.40 20.02
N ALA A 33 -2.50 -4.11 18.92
CA ALA A 33 -3.04 -2.78 18.66
C ALA A 33 -3.78 -2.29 19.91
N GLU A 34 -3.34 -1.15 20.48
CA GLU A 34 -3.97 -0.58 21.66
C GLU A 34 -5.45 -0.31 21.33
N PRO A 35 -6.41 -0.96 22.02
CA PRO A 35 -7.83 -0.89 21.66
C PRO A 35 -8.39 0.54 21.72
N SER A 36 -7.65 1.49 22.32
CA SER A 36 -7.96 2.91 22.30
C SER A 36 -7.79 3.58 20.93
N ARG A 37 -6.90 3.10 20.04
CA ARG A 37 -6.67 3.72 18.71
C ARG A 37 -7.88 3.59 17.79
N ARG A 38 -8.68 2.53 17.98
CA ARG A 38 -9.85 2.21 17.16
C ARG A 38 -11.15 2.81 17.69
N ILE A 39 -11.12 3.56 18.80
CA ILE A 39 -12.34 4.11 19.40
C ILE A 39 -12.77 5.36 18.64
N ILE A 40 -13.95 5.31 18.01
CA ILE A 40 -14.52 6.45 17.32
C ILE A 40 -15.23 7.40 18.29
N THR A 41 -15.01 8.70 18.12
CA THR A 41 -15.77 9.76 18.80
C THR A 41 -16.58 10.51 17.76
N ILE A 42 -17.86 10.80 18.03
CA ILE A 42 -18.74 11.54 17.12
C ILE A 42 -19.24 12.80 17.82
N ASP A 43 -18.94 13.95 17.22
CA ASP A 43 -19.51 15.25 17.55
C ASP A 43 -20.58 15.62 16.51
N GLY A 44 -21.83 15.73 16.97
CA GLY A 44 -22.97 16.20 16.16
C GLY A 44 -23.56 17.50 16.71
N SER A 45 -22.75 18.31 17.39
CA SER A 45 -23.18 19.60 17.93
C SER A 45 -23.78 20.49 16.84
N GLY A 46 -24.89 21.16 17.15
CA GLY A 46 -25.69 21.90 16.15
C GLY A 46 -26.75 21.06 15.42
N GLY A 47 -26.69 19.73 15.54
CA GLY A 47 -27.65 18.80 14.95
C GLY A 47 -28.66 18.20 15.95
N THR A 48 -29.30 17.11 15.55
CA THR A 48 -30.16 16.29 16.41
C THR A 48 -29.54 14.93 16.67
N GLN A 49 -29.64 14.48 17.93
CA GLN A 49 -29.23 13.16 18.37
C GLN A 49 -30.43 12.39 18.92
N ARG A 50 -30.63 11.15 18.47
CA ARG A 50 -31.76 10.28 18.85
C ARG A 50 -31.31 8.83 19.02
N GLY A 51 -32.20 7.97 19.54
CA GLY A 51 -31.94 6.54 19.73
C GLY A 51 -31.66 6.15 21.18
N ASN A 52 -31.14 4.94 21.39
CA ASN A 52 -30.86 4.42 22.73
C ASN A 52 -29.40 4.69 23.11
N LEU A 53 -29.19 5.66 24.00
CA LEU A 53 -27.84 6.08 24.41
C LEU A 53 -27.04 5.01 25.19
N ARG A 54 -27.68 3.92 25.64
CA ARG A 54 -27.01 2.83 26.36
C ARG A 54 -26.70 1.62 25.46
N SER A 55 -27.61 1.26 24.57
CA SER A 55 -27.49 0.04 23.74
C SER A 55 -27.42 0.29 22.23
N GLY A 56 -27.55 1.54 21.78
CA GLY A 56 -27.63 1.86 20.36
C GLY A 56 -28.93 1.39 19.68
N PRO A 57 -29.11 1.72 18.38
CA PRO A 57 -28.31 2.69 17.63
C PRO A 57 -28.47 4.11 18.21
N ILE A 58 -27.41 4.91 18.12
CA ILE A 58 -27.47 6.36 18.29
C ILE A 58 -27.41 6.97 16.89
N ILE A 59 -28.41 7.78 16.56
CA ILE A 59 -28.53 8.44 15.26
C ILE A 59 -28.19 9.92 15.45
N TYR A 60 -27.29 10.42 14.61
CA TYR A 60 -26.87 11.81 14.50
C TYR A 60 -27.32 12.35 13.14
N GLU A 61 -27.96 13.51 13.14
CA GLU A 61 -28.39 14.21 11.92
C GLU A 61 -28.02 15.68 12.04
N HIS A 62 -27.50 16.28 10.97
CA HIS A 62 -27.09 17.69 10.95
C HIS A 62 -27.61 18.40 9.69
N PRO A 63 -28.05 19.67 9.77
CA PRO A 63 -28.51 20.42 8.59
C PRO A 63 -27.39 20.74 7.59
N ASP A 64 -26.18 21.01 8.08
CA ASP A 64 -25.00 21.22 7.24
C ASP A 64 -24.41 19.88 6.75
N GLU A 65 -23.98 19.84 5.49
CA GLU A 65 -23.48 18.65 4.77
C GLU A 65 -22.32 17.92 5.49
N HIS A 66 -21.50 18.66 6.22
CA HIS A 66 -20.32 18.14 6.95
C HIS A 66 -20.31 18.56 8.42
N GLY A 67 -21.49 18.79 9.01
CA GLY A 67 -21.61 19.26 10.38
C GLY A 67 -21.46 18.17 11.45
N ILE A 68 -21.60 16.89 11.09
CA ILE A 68 -21.17 15.79 11.95
C ILE A 68 -19.68 15.58 11.74
N VAL A 69 -18.90 15.57 12.82
CA VAL A 69 -17.46 15.33 12.80
C VAL A 69 -17.17 14.14 13.69
N ALA A 70 -16.61 13.08 13.12
CA ALA A 70 -16.12 11.94 13.85
C ALA A 70 -14.61 11.80 13.75
N THR A 71 -13.96 11.39 14.83
CA THR A 71 -12.51 11.22 14.90
C THR A 71 -12.16 9.83 15.42
N VAL A 72 -11.17 9.21 14.78
CA VAL A 72 -10.59 7.94 15.22
C VAL A 72 -9.12 7.87 14.79
N SER A 73 -8.22 7.67 15.74
CA SER A 73 -6.77 7.78 15.49
C SER A 73 -6.42 9.10 14.77
N THR A 74 -5.83 9.01 13.58
CA THR A 74 -5.44 10.10 12.67
C THR A 74 -6.55 10.50 11.68
N LEU A 75 -7.68 9.79 11.68
CA LEU A 75 -8.72 9.89 10.67
C LEU A 75 -9.88 10.77 11.17
N THR A 76 -10.27 11.74 10.35
CA THR A 76 -11.45 12.58 10.56
C THR A 76 -12.49 12.25 9.50
N ILE A 77 -13.71 11.93 9.92
CA ILE A 77 -14.85 11.61 9.05
C ILE A 77 -15.89 12.69 9.24
N ARG A 78 -16.41 13.24 8.15
CA ARG A 78 -17.45 14.27 8.17
C ARG A 78 -18.63 13.88 7.31
N GLY A 79 -19.81 14.25 7.74
CA GLY A 79 -21.06 14.03 7.00
C GLY A 79 -22.23 14.76 7.65
N ASN A 80 -23.44 14.48 7.18
CA ASN A 80 -24.69 15.04 7.71
C ASN A 80 -25.57 14.00 8.40
N HIS A 81 -25.29 12.71 8.22
CA HIS A 81 -25.98 11.60 8.87
C HIS A 81 -24.96 10.56 9.35
N ALA A 82 -25.08 10.14 10.61
CA ALA A 82 -24.28 9.05 11.17
C ALA A 82 -25.12 8.16 12.11
N GLU A 83 -24.95 6.85 12.00
CA GLU A 83 -25.51 5.86 12.91
C GLU A 83 -24.38 5.13 13.64
N LEU A 84 -24.38 5.19 14.97
CA LEU A 84 -23.45 4.44 15.81
C LEU A 84 -24.19 3.28 16.50
N SER A 85 -23.70 2.08 16.25
CA SER A 85 -24.30 0.83 16.73
C SER A 85 -23.27 -0.06 17.43
N ALA A 86 -23.72 -0.90 18.36
CA ALA A 86 -22.91 -1.91 19.02
C ALA A 86 -23.53 -3.31 18.83
N PRO A 87 -22.75 -4.40 18.91
CA PRO A 87 -23.28 -5.76 18.84
C PRO A 87 -24.35 -6.02 19.92
N GLU A 88 -25.30 -6.89 19.61
CA GLU A 88 -26.39 -7.22 20.54
C GLU A 88 -25.84 -7.65 21.90
N GLY A 89 -26.42 -7.11 22.98
CA GLY A 89 -26.00 -7.38 24.35
C GLY A 89 -24.78 -6.57 24.83
N THR A 90 -24.18 -5.74 23.98
CA THR A 90 -23.04 -4.86 24.34
C THR A 90 -23.51 -3.43 24.59
N SER A 91 -22.90 -2.75 25.56
CA SER A 91 -23.18 -1.32 25.77
C SER A 91 -22.39 -0.46 24.79
N ILE A 92 -23.06 0.51 24.18
CA ILE A 92 -22.42 1.47 23.27
C ILE A 92 -21.40 2.39 23.95
N GLY A 93 -21.45 2.51 25.28
CA GLY A 93 -20.48 3.28 26.05
C GLY A 93 -19.15 2.56 26.28
N GLN A 94 -19.08 1.24 26.05
CA GLN A 94 -17.86 0.45 26.27
C GLN A 94 -16.83 0.64 25.14
N GLY A 95 -17.29 0.84 23.90
CA GLY A 95 -16.42 0.91 22.73
C GLY A 95 -15.69 -0.40 22.41
N GLY A 96 -14.88 -0.37 21.35
CA GLY A 96 -14.02 -1.46 20.88
C GLY A 96 -14.67 -2.45 19.93
N GLN A 97 -15.99 -2.38 19.75
CA GLN A 97 -16.73 -3.26 18.82
C GLN A 97 -17.86 -2.51 18.09
N ARG A 98 -17.89 -1.18 18.17
CA ARG A 98 -18.96 -0.39 17.55
C ARG A 98 -18.76 -0.31 16.04
N THR A 99 -19.86 -0.03 15.36
CA THR A 99 -19.88 0.29 13.94
C THR A 99 -20.49 1.67 13.79
N ALA A 100 -19.81 2.55 13.05
CA ALA A 100 -20.32 3.86 12.69
C ALA A 100 -20.58 3.90 11.18
N ALA A 101 -21.82 4.11 10.78
CA ALA A 101 -22.22 4.23 9.37
C ALA A 101 -22.58 5.68 9.05
N PHE A 102 -21.91 6.26 8.06
CA PHE A 102 -22.10 7.60 7.55
C PHE A 102 -22.73 7.53 6.15
N GLN A 103 -23.70 8.41 5.87
CA GLN A 103 -24.44 8.43 4.61
C GLN A 103 -24.71 9.87 4.18
N GLY A 104 -25.08 10.05 2.90
CA GLY A 104 -25.52 11.35 2.39
C GLY A 104 -24.40 12.26 1.91
N GLY A 105 -23.24 11.67 1.55
CA GLY A 105 -22.01 12.38 1.25
C GLY A 105 -21.08 12.37 2.47
N VAL A 106 -19.87 11.86 2.27
CA VAL A 106 -18.86 11.70 3.31
C VAL A 106 -17.56 12.32 2.83
N LEU A 107 -16.92 13.08 3.72
CA LEU A 107 -15.59 13.64 3.55
C LEU A 107 -14.68 13.00 4.61
N VAL A 108 -13.56 12.42 4.19
CA VAL A 108 -12.55 11.80 5.05
C VAL A 108 -11.25 12.58 4.92
N GLU A 109 -10.59 12.86 6.03
CA GLU A 109 -9.32 13.58 6.08
C GLU A 109 -8.31 12.79 6.92
N ARG A 110 -7.09 12.62 6.41
CA ARG A 110 -5.93 12.06 7.15
C ARG A 110 -4.65 12.67 6.59
N GLY A 111 -3.95 13.47 7.41
CA GLY A 111 -2.72 14.14 6.96
C GLY A 111 -2.94 14.99 5.70
N ARG A 112 -2.23 14.66 4.61
CA ARG A 112 -2.37 15.30 3.28
C ARG A 112 -3.50 14.70 2.42
N LEU A 113 -4.06 13.57 2.85
CA LEU A 113 -5.11 12.85 2.14
C LEU A 113 -6.48 13.41 2.48
N THR A 114 -7.27 13.65 1.45
CA THR A 114 -8.70 13.95 1.50
C THR A 114 -9.45 12.99 0.59
N ALA A 115 -10.51 12.35 1.07
CA ALA A 115 -11.36 11.47 0.26
C ALA A 115 -12.83 11.84 0.36
N VAL A 116 -13.55 11.77 -0.76
CA VAL A 116 -14.99 12.01 -0.82
C VAL A 116 -15.70 10.81 -1.44
N GLY A 117 -16.88 10.48 -0.91
CA GLY A 117 -17.71 9.40 -1.41
C GLY A 117 -19.12 9.42 -0.82
N PRO A 118 -20.01 8.51 -1.25
CA PRO A 118 -21.43 8.61 -0.89
C PRO A 118 -21.74 8.10 0.52
N ALA A 119 -21.01 7.08 1.00
CA ALA A 119 -21.22 6.46 2.30
C ALA A 119 -19.95 5.81 2.85
N LEU A 120 -19.77 5.82 4.16
CA LEU A 120 -18.64 5.19 4.84
C LEU A 120 -19.10 4.35 6.03
N THR A 121 -18.54 3.15 6.19
CA THR A 121 -18.73 2.32 7.38
C THR A 121 -17.41 2.11 8.10
N TYR A 122 -17.32 2.55 9.35
CA TYR A 122 -16.18 2.32 10.23
C TYR A 122 -16.47 1.24 11.27
N SER A 123 -15.52 0.33 11.50
CA SER A 123 -15.62 -0.77 12.46
C SER A 123 -14.48 -0.70 13.48
N GLU A 124 -14.82 -0.50 14.76
CA GLU A 124 -13.83 -0.49 15.84
C GLU A 124 -13.21 -1.88 16.07
N ALA A 125 -13.93 -2.95 15.69
CA ALA A 125 -13.45 -4.32 15.85
C ALA A 125 -12.26 -4.63 14.92
N THR A 126 -12.28 -4.05 13.72
CA THR A 126 -11.27 -4.29 12.68
C THR A 126 -10.30 -3.13 12.49
N GLY A 127 -10.66 -1.92 12.92
CA GLY A 127 -9.88 -0.71 12.63
C GLY A 127 -10.10 -0.16 11.22
N LEU A 128 -11.05 -0.73 10.46
CA LEU A 128 -11.25 -0.40 9.04
C LEU A 128 -12.43 0.55 8.85
N GLY A 129 -12.20 1.60 8.04
CA GLY A 129 -13.23 2.48 7.48
C GLY A 129 -13.37 2.23 5.99
N VAL A 130 -14.53 1.79 5.53
CA VAL A 130 -14.79 1.50 4.11
C VAL A 130 -15.69 2.58 3.53
N LEU A 131 -15.14 3.42 2.66
CA LEU A 131 -15.87 4.35 1.81
C LEU A 131 -16.36 3.59 0.57
N ASP A 132 -17.64 3.23 0.56
CA ASP A 132 -18.25 2.38 -0.45
C ASP A 132 -18.94 3.21 -1.53
N GLY A 133 -18.74 2.84 -2.80
CA GLY A 133 -19.20 3.59 -3.97
C GLY A 133 -18.15 4.53 -4.55
N PRO A 134 -18.46 5.21 -5.67
CA PRO A 134 -17.50 6.04 -6.39
C PRO A 134 -16.81 7.03 -5.46
N ALA A 135 -15.51 6.85 -5.32
CA ALA A 135 -14.68 7.60 -4.39
C ALA A 135 -13.63 8.38 -5.16
N GLU A 136 -13.42 9.62 -4.73
CA GLU A 136 -12.35 10.49 -5.21
C GLU A 136 -11.43 10.79 -4.02
N VAL A 137 -10.15 10.52 -4.19
CA VAL A 137 -9.11 10.79 -3.19
C VAL A 137 -8.14 11.80 -3.78
N VAL A 138 -7.75 12.77 -2.98
CA VAL A 138 -6.75 13.78 -3.32
C VAL A 138 -5.69 13.76 -2.23
N VAL A 139 -4.43 13.59 -2.62
CA VAL A 139 -3.27 13.77 -1.75
C VAL A 139 -2.61 15.08 -2.12
N ALA A 140 -2.61 16.04 -1.18
CA ALA A 140 -1.96 17.32 -1.38
C ALA A 140 -0.43 17.14 -1.51
N PRO A 141 0.27 17.97 -2.30
CA PRO A 141 1.73 17.98 -2.36
C PRO A 141 2.33 18.40 -1.01
N GLU A 142 3.60 18.08 -0.77
CA GLU A 142 4.32 18.57 0.43
C GLU A 142 4.65 20.06 0.33
N GLU A 143 5.00 20.50 -0.87
CA GLU A 143 5.42 21.87 -1.14
C GLU A 143 4.30 22.69 -1.78
N GLU A 144 4.25 23.98 -1.42
CA GLU A 144 3.30 24.92 -2.02
C GLU A 144 3.57 25.06 -3.52
N GLY A 145 2.51 24.88 -4.33
CA GLY A 145 2.60 24.91 -5.79
C GLY A 145 2.95 23.57 -6.43
N GLY A 146 3.17 22.51 -5.65
CA GLY A 146 3.28 21.15 -6.17
C GLY A 146 1.96 20.64 -6.78
N GLU A 147 2.06 19.57 -7.55
CA GLU A 147 0.88 18.96 -8.18
C GLU A 147 0.26 17.91 -7.25
N PRO A 148 -1.06 17.97 -7.00
CA PRO A 148 -1.73 16.97 -6.18
C PRO A 148 -1.80 15.63 -6.91
N VAL A 149 -1.88 14.56 -6.14
CA VAL A 149 -2.21 13.23 -6.65
C VAL A 149 -3.71 13.03 -6.53
N ALA A 150 -4.39 12.81 -7.65
CA ALA A 150 -5.82 12.52 -7.70
C ALA A 150 -6.05 11.04 -8.02
N ILE A 151 -6.86 10.35 -7.22
CA ILE A 151 -7.16 8.93 -7.36
C ILE A 151 -8.68 8.76 -7.42
N THR A 152 -9.16 7.99 -8.38
CA THR A 152 -10.56 7.56 -8.46
C THR A 152 -10.66 6.05 -8.35
N ALA A 153 -11.64 5.57 -7.60
CA ALA A 153 -11.89 4.14 -7.38
C ALA A 153 -13.37 3.86 -7.08
N ALA A 154 -13.77 2.58 -7.10
CA ALA A 154 -15.14 2.18 -6.74
C ALA A 154 -15.35 2.02 -5.22
N ALA A 155 -14.27 1.89 -4.46
CA ALA A 155 -14.27 1.90 -3.01
C ALA A 155 -12.86 2.24 -2.48
N VAL A 156 -12.80 2.80 -1.27
CA VAL A 156 -11.55 3.05 -0.54
C VAL A 156 -11.68 2.54 0.88
N GLU A 157 -10.75 1.70 1.31
CA GLU A 157 -10.62 1.25 2.68
C GLU A 157 -9.50 2.04 3.38
N PHE A 158 -9.75 2.48 4.61
CA PHE A 158 -8.79 3.15 5.47
C PHE A 158 -8.51 2.28 6.69
N ASP A 159 -7.25 1.90 6.89
CA ASP A 159 -6.80 1.16 8.05
C ASP A 159 -6.14 2.11 9.05
N VAL A 160 -6.71 2.22 10.25
CA VAL A 160 -6.19 3.09 11.32
C VAL A 160 -5.08 2.46 12.15
N ASP A 161 -4.87 1.14 12.01
CA ASP A 161 -3.80 0.44 12.71
C ASP A 161 -2.49 0.51 11.94
N THR A 162 -2.56 0.46 10.60
CA THR A 162 -1.39 0.52 9.71
C THR A 162 -1.20 1.87 9.02
N ASP A 163 -2.12 2.82 9.22
CA ASP A 163 -2.14 4.12 8.54
C ASP A 163 -2.10 4.01 7.00
N ARG A 164 -2.67 2.92 6.47
CA ARG A 164 -2.78 2.66 5.03
C ARG A 164 -4.15 3.00 4.48
N SER A 165 -4.21 3.19 3.17
CA SER A 165 -5.46 3.17 2.42
C SER A 165 -5.37 2.23 1.22
N THR A 166 -6.46 1.51 0.96
CA THR A 166 -6.58 0.60 -0.18
C THR A 166 -7.73 1.05 -1.08
N SER A 167 -7.40 1.53 -2.27
CA SER A 167 -8.36 1.88 -3.32
C SER A 167 -8.59 0.68 -4.23
N SER A 168 -9.84 0.37 -4.57
CA SER A 168 -10.18 -0.84 -5.34
C SER A 168 -11.35 -0.66 -6.32
N GLY A 169 -11.50 -1.62 -7.25
CA GLY A 169 -12.59 -1.66 -8.22
C GLY A 169 -12.36 -0.81 -9.45
N GLY A 170 -11.12 -0.77 -9.94
CA GLY A 170 -10.70 0.04 -11.08
C GLY A 170 -10.15 1.37 -10.61
N VAL A 171 -8.87 1.34 -10.22
CA VAL A 171 -8.13 2.50 -9.77
C VAL A 171 -7.58 3.25 -10.97
N ARG A 172 -7.77 4.57 -10.96
CA ARG A 172 -7.06 5.49 -11.83
C ARG A 172 -6.44 6.60 -10.99
N LEU A 173 -5.13 6.76 -11.10
CA LEU A 173 -4.36 7.82 -10.47
C LEU A 173 -3.87 8.80 -11.54
N VAL A 174 -3.87 10.08 -11.20
CA VAL A 174 -3.34 11.18 -12.02
C VAL A 174 -2.47 12.07 -11.14
N ASN A 175 -1.27 12.37 -11.61
CA ASN A 175 -0.38 13.38 -11.03
C ASN A 175 0.32 14.10 -12.18
N GLY A 176 -0.08 15.34 -12.45
CA GLY A 176 0.48 16.08 -13.58
C GLY A 176 0.27 15.42 -14.93
N ASN A 177 1.39 15.14 -15.61
CA ASN A 177 1.49 14.42 -16.87
C ASN A 177 1.56 12.89 -16.69
N GLN A 178 1.54 12.38 -15.47
CA GLN A 178 1.59 10.96 -15.16
C GLN A 178 0.21 10.41 -14.81
N THR A 179 -0.05 9.19 -15.26
CA THR A 179 -1.25 8.42 -14.93
C THR A 179 -0.90 6.99 -14.57
N ALA A 180 -1.66 6.39 -13.67
CA ALA A 180 -1.55 4.98 -13.34
C ALA A 180 -2.92 4.31 -13.27
N GLU A 181 -3.01 3.08 -13.74
CA GLU A 181 -4.24 2.29 -13.81
C GLU A 181 -3.98 0.88 -13.26
N ALA A 182 -4.84 0.42 -12.35
CA ALA A 182 -4.75 -0.89 -11.74
C ALA A 182 -6.10 -1.36 -11.19
N ALA A 183 -6.21 -2.64 -10.81
CA ALA A 183 -7.40 -3.11 -10.11
C ALA A 183 -7.44 -2.57 -8.66
N THR A 184 -6.27 -2.52 -8.01
CA THR A 184 -6.09 -2.10 -6.62
C THR A 184 -4.85 -1.21 -6.49
N LEU A 185 -4.91 -0.23 -5.58
CA LEU A 185 -3.80 0.59 -5.12
C LEU A 185 -3.77 0.55 -3.59
N VAL A 186 -2.67 0.09 -3.00
CA VAL A 186 -2.36 0.28 -1.58
C VAL A 186 -1.43 1.47 -1.46
N TYR A 187 -1.80 2.45 -0.62
CA TYR A 187 -0.99 3.63 -0.35
C TYR A 187 -0.59 3.68 1.12
N GLU A 188 0.71 3.78 1.37
CA GLU A 188 1.32 3.93 2.68
C GLU A 188 1.83 5.37 2.84
N GLU A 189 1.10 6.17 3.61
CA GLU A 189 1.26 7.63 3.65
C GLU A 189 2.60 8.06 4.23
N GLU A 190 3.08 7.43 5.29
CA GLU A 190 4.33 7.81 5.97
C GLU A 190 5.56 7.65 5.07
N ARG A 191 5.50 6.73 4.11
CA ARG A 191 6.59 6.42 3.17
C ARG A 191 6.29 6.82 1.74
N THR A 192 5.15 7.47 1.54
CA THR A 192 4.66 7.91 0.22
C THR A 192 4.78 6.82 -0.85
N LEU A 193 4.50 5.58 -0.45
CA LEU A 193 4.65 4.37 -1.25
C LEU A 193 3.29 3.94 -1.80
N GLY A 194 3.15 3.93 -3.12
CA GLY A 194 2.01 3.37 -3.83
C GLY A 194 2.33 1.98 -4.39
N VAL A 195 1.48 0.99 -4.14
CA VAL A 195 1.58 -0.37 -4.69
C VAL A 195 0.34 -0.67 -5.52
N PHE A 196 0.55 -0.84 -6.82
CA PHE A 196 -0.48 -1.06 -7.84
C PHE A 196 -0.47 -2.53 -8.26
N VAL A 197 -1.63 -3.18 -8.20
CA VAL A 197 -1.80 -4.59 -8.57
C VAL A 197 -3.07 -4.77 -9.38
N SER A 198 -2.99 -5.61 -10.42
CA SER A 198 -4.13 -6.05 -11.20
C SER A 198 -4.20 -7.58 -11.23
N GLU A 199 -5.04 -8.19 -10.38
CA GLU A 199 -5.20 -9.65 -10.38
C GLU A 199 -5.67 -10.15 -11.76
N GLY A 200 -4.90 -11.06 -12.38
CA GLY A 200 -5.20 -11.58 -13.71
C GLY A 200 -4.98 -10.59 -14.86
N GLY A 201 -4.31 -9.45 -14.59
CA GLY A 201 -3.93 -8.44 -15.57
C GLY A 201 -2.62 -7.77 -15.19
N GLN A 202 -2.38 -6.58 -15.73
CA GLN A 202 -1.21 -5.77 -15.41
C GLN A 202 -1.64 -4.39 -14.91
N ALA A 203 -0.87 -3.84 -13.97
CA ALA A 203 -0.88 -2.41 -13.73
C ALA A 203 -0.20 -1.70 -14.90
N ARG A 204 -0.67 -0.49 -15.21
CA ARG A 204 -0.13 0.37 -16.26
C ARG A 204 0.22 1.72 -15.67
N MET A 205 1.44 2.19 -15.89
CA MET A 205 1.81 3.58 -15.68
C MET A 205 2.11 4.23 -17.02
N THR A 206 1.77 5.50 -17.15
CA THR A 206 1.96 6.28 -18.37
C THR A 206 2.42 7.67 -18.01
N ARG A 207 3.51 8.11 -18.63
CA ARG A 207 4.01 9.47 -18.58
C ARG A 207 3.84 10.10 -19.95
N LEU A 208 3.24 11.28 -19.99
CA LEU A 208 3.10 12.08 -21.21
C LEU A 208 4.24 13.09 -21.29
N ASP A 209 5.01 13.06 -22.36
CA ASP A 209 6.08 14.02 -22.60
C ASP A 209 5.56 15.32 -23.24
N ASP A 210 6.39 16.36 -23.26
CA ASP A 210 6.01 17.70 -23.73
C ASP A 210 5.56 17.74 -25.20
N ASP A 211 6.04 16.79 -26.01
CA ASP A 211 5.67 16.64 -27.42
C ASP A 211 4.38 15.82 -27.63
N GLY A 212 3.80 15.31 -26.53
CA GLY A 212 2.60 14.48 -26.51
C GLY A 212 2.84 13.00 -26.75
N SER A 213 4.09 12.54 -26.81
CA SER A 213 4.43 11.11 -26.80
C SER A 213 4.20 10.50 -25.41
N GLU A 214 3.95 9.19 -25.38
CA GLU A 214 3.70 8.44 -24.15
C GLU A 214 4.85 7.46 -23.90
N MET A 215 5.41 7.51 -22.70
CA MET A 215 6.19 6.43 -22.12
C MET A 215 5.27 5.58 -21.24
N VAL A 216 5.31 4.26 -21.41
CA VAL A 216 4.38 3.32 -20.76
C VAL A 216 5.16 2.20 -20.09
N ILE A 217 4.89 1.97 -18.81
CA ILE A 217 5.36 0.79 -18.08
C ILE A 217 4.16 -0.09 -17.75
N THR A 218 4.23 -1.37 -18.08
CA THR A 218 3.26 -2.38 -17.62
C THR A 218 3.94 -3.51 -16.87
N ALA A 219 3.31 -3.99 -15.81
CA ALA A 219 3.78 -5.13 -15.01
C ALA A 219 2.64 -5.72 -14.18
N ASP A 220 2.82 -6.93 -13.65
CA ASP A 220 1.85 -7.56 -12.76
C ASP A 220 1.69 -6.76 -11.45
N GLU A 221 2.79 -6.16 -10.97
CA GLU A 221 2.85 -5.28 -9.82
C GLU A 221 3.80 -4.11 -10.07
N ILE A 222 3.35 -2.89 -9.76
CA ILE A 222 4.17 -1.67 -9.83
C ILE A 222 4.17 -1.00 -8.46
N ARG A 223 5.34 -0.61 -7.98
CA ARG A 223 5.57 0.08 -6.72
C ARG A 223 6.25 1.41 -6.99
N VAL A 224 5.78 2.48 -6.35
CA VAL A 224 6.26 3.83 -6.59
C VAL A 224 6.51 4.54 -5.26
N LEU A 225 7.72 5.04 -5.11
CA LEU A 225 8.13 5.95 -4.05
C LEU A 225 8.05 7.37 -4.60
N THR A 226 6.98 8.10 -4.26
CA THR A 226 6.68 9.35 -4.96
C THR A 226 7.65 10.48 -4.62
N ASP A 227 8.14 10.53 -3.37
CA ASP A 227 9.05 11.60 -2.95
C ASP A 227 10.47 11.37 -3.51
N GLU A 228 10.90 10.11 -3.57
CA GLU A 228 12.18 9.70 -4.15
C GLU A 228 12.18 9.69 -5.68
N ARG A 229 11.00 9.75 -6.31
CA ARG A 229 10.81 9.63 -7.77
C ARG A 229 11.36 8.31 -8.32
N LEU A 230 11.16 7.23 -7.57
CA LEU A 230 11.62 5.90 -7.93
C LEU A 230 10.43 4.96 -8.14
N LEU A 231 10.56 4.10 -9.15
CA LEU A 231 9.59 3.07 -9.47
C LEU A 231 10.29 1.72 -9.55
N TYR A 232 9.64 0.71 -8.99
CA TYR A 232 10.01 -0.69 -9.11
C TYR A 232 8.80 -1.45 -9.66
N ALA A 233 8.99 -2.24 -10.70
CA ALA A 233 7.93 -3.11 -11.20
C ALA A 233 8.42 -4.52 -11.41
N ARG A 234 7.53 -5.50 -11.20
CA ARG A 234 7.85 -6.92 -11.29
C ARG A 234 6.73 -7.72 -11.92
N GLY A 235 7.13 -8.80 -12.59
CA GLY A 235 6.22 -9.72 -13.27
C GLY A 235 5.85 -9.19 -14.65
N ASN A 236 6.29 -9.91 -15.69
CA ASN A 236 5.96 -9.64 -17.11
C ASN A 236 6.14 -8.16 -17.50
N VAL A 237 7.27 -7.57 -17.12
CA VAL A 237 7.52 -6.14 -17.30
C VAL A 237 7.68 -5.80 -18.77
N THR A 238 7.03 -4.71 -19.19
CA THR A 238 7.25 -4.05 -20.48
C THR A 238 7.44 -2.55 -20.26
N VAL A 239 8.45 -1.96 -20.90
CA VAL A 239 8.70 -0.52 -20.97
C VAL A 239 8.62 -0.14 -22.44
N VAL A 240 7.72 0.77 -22.79
CA VAL A 240 7.56 1.31 -24.15
C VAL A 240 7.85 2.80 -24.10
N ASP A 241 8.72 3.25 -24.99
CA ASP A 241 9.16 4.62 -25.07
C ASP A 241 9.48 4.95 -26.53
N GLY A 242 8.61 5.73 -27.17
CA GLY A 242 8.67 5.97 -28.61
C GLY A 242 8.80 4.67 -29.42
N PRO A 243 9.86 4.51 -30.24
CA PRO A 243 10.08 3.30 -31.04
C PRO A 243 10.73 2.14 -30.25
N ILE A 244 11.19 2.39 -29.02
CA ILE A 244 11.91 1.43 -28.19
C ILE A 244 10.94 0.67 -27.29
N THR A 245 11.05 -0.65 -27.27
CA THR A 245 10.33 -1.51 -26.35
C THR A 245 11.31 -2.45 -25.66
N SER A 246 11.32 -2.41 -24.33
CA SER A 246 12.10 -3.32 -23.47
C SER A 246 11.19 -4.22 -22.66
N THR A 247 11.60 -5.47 -22.45
CA THR A 247 10.85 -6.46 -21.67
C THR A 247 11.78 -7.20 -20.71
N GLY A 248 11.25 -7.61 -19.57
CA GLY A 248 12.00 -8.31 -18.54
C GLY A 248 11.14 -8.88 -17.42
N ALA A 249 11.80 -9.42 -16.40
CA ALA A 249 11.15 -9.92 -15.19
C ALA A 249 10.89 -8.80 -14.17
N LEU A 250 11.78 -7.81 -14.12
CA LEU A 250 11.65 -6.62 -13.27
C LEU A 250 12.23 -5.38 -13.96
N VAL A 251 11.81 -4.20 -13.51
CA VAL A 251 12.41 -2.92 -13.88
C VAL A 251 12.54 -2.03 -12.64
N PHE A 252 13.65 -1.29 -12.58
CA PHE A 252 13.76 -0.10 -11.77
C PHE A 252 13.76 1.12 -12.68
N PHE A 253 13.03 2.15 -12.30
CA PHE A 253 12.97 3.40 -13.05
C PHE A 253 13.21 4.57 -12.12
N ASP A 254 14.17 5.41 -12.50
CA ASP A 254 14.49 6.66 -11.82
C ASP A 254 13.97 7.80 -12.70
N ASP A 255 12.89 8.44 -12.26
CA ASP A 255 12.22 9.50 -13.02
C ASP A 255 13.03 10.80 -13.03
N ALA A 256 13.95 11.01 -12.07
CA ALA A 256 14.82 12.18 -12.05
C ALA A 256 15.94 12.10 -13.11
N SER A 257 16.42 10.90 -13.43
CA SER A 257 17.42 10.68 -14.47
C SER A 257 16.86 10.17 -15.79
N GLY A 258 15.61 9.70 -15.83
CA GLY A 258 15.02 9.09 -17.02
C GLY A 258 15.64 7.73 -17.36
N ILE A 259 16.20 7.02 -16.39
CA ILE A 259 16.88 5.74 -16.61
C ILE A 259 16.01 4.57 -16.14
N ALA A 260 15.75 3.63 -17.05
CA ALA A 260 15.14 2.34 -16.76
C ALA A 260 16.21 1.22 -16.76
N GLU A 261 16.31 0.50 -15.65
CA GLU A 261 17.11 -0.72 -15.53
C GLU A 261 16.20 -1.95 -15.63
N ILE A 262 16.24 -2.67 -16.75
CA ILE A 262 15.43 -3.85 -17.03
C ILE A 262 16.26 -5.12 -16.79
N VAL A 263 15.73 -6.05 -16.02
CA VAL A 263 16.43 -7.30 -15.65
C VAL A 263 15.60 -8.51 -16.06
N GLY A 264 16.25 -9.47 -16.72
CA GLY A 264 15.65 -10.75 -17.11
C GLY A 264 15.50 -11.72 -15.93
N ALA A 265 14.83 -12.84 -16.17
CA ALA A 265 14.80 -13.98 -15.25
C ALA A 265 15.76 -15.08 -15.71
N GLU A 266 16.00 -16.05 -14.83
CA GLU A 266 16.76 -17.25 -15.18
C GLU A 266 16.09 -17.98 -16.36
N GLY A 267 16.81 -18.11 -17.48
CA GLY A 267 16.29 -18.73 -18.70
C GLY A 267 15.36 -17.85 -19.54
N ALA A 268 15.14 -16.60 -19.14
CA ALA A 268 14.35 -15.61 -19.88
C ALA A 268 15.05 -14.23 -19.77
N PRO A 269 16.08 -13.96 -20.60
CA PRO A 269 16.83 -12.71 -20.56
C PRO A 269 15.93 -11.49 -20.86
N ALA A 270 16.39 -10.31 -20.47
CA ALA A 270 15.75 -9.06 -20.89
C ALA A 270 15.97 -8.87 -22.40
N GLU A 271 14.99 -8.26 -23.05
CA GLU A 271 15.02 -7.97 -24.49
C GLU A 271 14.63 -6.52 -24.74
N ALA A 272 15.39 -5.83 -25.58
CA ALA A 272 15.07 -4.48 -26.07
C ALA A 272 15.09 -4.46 -27.61
N VAL A 273 14.13 -3.74 -28.18
CA VAL A 273 13.95 -3.60 -29.63
C VAL A 273 13.65 -2.15 -29.96
N ASP A 274 14.41 -1.57 -30.89
CA ASP A 274 14.08 -0.31 -31.55
C ASP A 274 13.43 -0.63 -32.90
N SER A 275 12.16 -0.28 -33.04
CA SER A 275 11.37 -0.53 -34.25
C SER A 275 11.74 0.38 -35.42
N GLU A 276 12.38 1.52 -35.20
CA GLU A 276 12.80 2.46 -36.25
C GLU A 276 14.12 2.03 -36.87
N SER A 277 15.14 1.76 -36.05
CA SER A 277 16.46 1.32 -36.54
C SER A 277 16.53 -0.18 -36.83
N GLY A 278 15.64 -0.98 -36.23
CA GLY A 278 15.70 -2.44 -36.23
C GLY A 278 16.77 -3.01 -35.30
N ALA A 279 17.37 -2.19 -34.42
CA ALA A 279 18.31 -2.64 -33.42
C ALA A 279 17.63 -3.55 -32.39
N THR A 280 18.34 -4.57 -31.95
CA THR A 280 17.86 -5.52 -30.93
C THR A 280 18.98 -5.82 -29.94
N LEU A 281 18.63 -6.01 -28.68
CA LEU A 281 19.53 -6.44 -27.62
C LEU A 281 18.84 -7.49 -26.75
N THR A 282 19.54 -8.58 -26.48
CA THR A 282 19.09 -9.62 -25.55
C THR A 282 20.23 -9.92 -24.58
N THR A 283 20.00 -9.70 -23.30
CA THR A 283 21.00 -9.85 -22.24
C THR A 283 20.31 -9.96 -20.87
N ASP A 284 21.03 -10.34 -19.83
CA ASP A 284 20.46 -10.48 -18.50
C ASP A 284 20.03 -9.13 -17.90
N ARG A 285 20.72 -8.04 -18.24
CA ARG A 285 20.42 -6.68 -17.76
C ARG A 285 20.62 -5.64 -18.85
N ILE A 286 19.61 -4.78 -19.01
CA ILE A 286 19.55 -3.69 -19.98
C ILE A 286 19.37 -2.38 -19.22
N MET A 287 20.12 -1.36 -19.62
CA MET A 287 19.80 0.02 -19.28
C MET A 287 19.15 0.66 -20.51
N GLN A 288 17.98 1.25 -20.32
CA GLN A 288 17.32 2.10 -21.31
C GLN A 288 17.29 3.54 -20.78
N ASP A 289 17.78 4.45 -21.60
CA ASP A 289 17.79 5.88 -21.32
C ASP A 289 16.67 6.54 -22.13
N ILE A 290 15.68 7.08 -21.41
CA ILE A 290 14.47 7.66 -21.99
C ILE A 290 14.75 9.07 -22.55
N GLU A 291 15.77 9.79 -22.06
CA GLU A 291 16.07 11.13 -22.55
C GLU A 291 16.82 11.08 -23.90
N PHE A 292 17.64 10.06 -24.09
CA PHE A 292 18.53 9.94 -25.26
C PHE A 292 18.10 8.85 -26.26
N ASP A 293 16.93 8.23 -26.08
CA ASP A 293 16.36 7.21 -26.96
C ASP A 293 17.36 6.08 -27.29
N PHE A 294 17.98 5.46 -26.28
CA PHE A 294 18.86 4.32 -26.51
C PHE A 294 18.81 3.28 -25.40
N PHE A 295 19.31 2.09 -25.73
CA PHE A 295 19.51 1.00 -24.78
C PHE A 295 20.89 0.36 -24.92
N GLU A 296 21.41 -0.14 -23.81
CA GLU A 296 22.69 -0.86 -23.78
C GLU A 296 22.70 -2.01 -22.76
N ALA A 297 23.64 -2.92 -22.94
CA ALA A 297 23.87 -3.99 -21.99
C ALA A 297 24.71 -3.49 -20.82
N ILE A 298 24.27 -3.77 -19.60
CA ILE A 298 25.03 -3.47 -18.38
C ILE A 298 25.51 -4.76 -17.71
N ASP A 299 26.58 -4.65 -16.92
CA ASP A 299 27.23 -5.82 -16.29
C ASP A 299 26.30 -6.45 -15.25
N ALA A 300 25.78 -7.64 -15.57
CA ALA A 300 24.89 -8.38 -14.68
C ALA A 300 25.55 -8.88 -13.38
N SER A 301 26.89 -8.87 -13.31
CA SER A 301 27.61 -9.23 -12.08
C SER A 301 27.64 -8.11 -11.03
N VAL A 302 27.35 -6.87 -11.44
CA VAL A 302 27.27 -5.73 -10.54
C VAL A 302 25.84 -5.64 -10.00
N PRO A 303 25.61 -5.63 -8.68
CA PRO A 303 24.28 -5.44 -8.13
C PRO A 303 23.63 -4.15 -8.64
N SER A 304 22.29 -4.15 -8.75
CA SER A 304 21.58 -2.90 -8.99
C SER A 304 21.87 -1.92 -7.86
N GLN A 305 21.91 -0.63 -8.20
CA GLN A 305 22.02 0.45 -7.23
C GLN A 305 20.71 0.67 -6.44
N PHE A 306 19.60 0.15 -6.95
CA PHE A 306 18.29 0.28 -6.34
C PHE A 306 18.09 -0.74 -5.22
N ASP A 307 17.66 -0.25 -4.06
CA ASP A 307 17.31 -1.11 -2.93
C ASP A 307 15.85 -1.57 -3.07
N VAL A 308 15.65 -2.83 -3.47
CA VAL A 308 14.31 -3.46 -3.55
C VAL A 308 13.57 -3.39 -2.22
N GLY A 309 14.30 -3.47 -1.09
CA GLY A 309 13.72 -3.39 0.24
C GLY A 309 13.05 -2.05 0.53
N ALA A 310 13.49 -0.97 -0.14
CA ALA A 310 12.87 0.34 -0.01
C ALA A 310 11.43 0.37 -0.54
N PHE A 311 11.06 -0.56 -1.43
CA PHE A 311 9.71 -0.68 -1.99
C PHE A 311 8.81 -1.67 -1.23
N ALA A 312 9.30 -2.32 -0.18
CA ALA A 312 8.48 -3.22 0.64
C ALA A 312 7.45 -2.42 1.45
N LEU A 313 6.20 -2.86 1.56
CA LEU A 313 5.27 -2.26 2.53
C LEU A 313 5.77 -2.53 3.96
N ALA A 314 5.49 -1.64 4.93
CA ALA A 314 5.85 -1.91 6.32
C ALA A 314 5.29 -3.27 6.83
N GLY A 315 6.14 -4.08 7.45
CA GLY A 315 5.76 -5.44 7.89
C GLY A 315 5.70 -6.50 6.77
N GLU A 316 5.93 -6.12 5.52
CA GLU A 316 6.16 -7.06 4.42
C GLU A 316 7.62 -7.54 4.45
N THR A 317 7.86 -8.77 3.98
CA THR A 317 9.23 -9.16 3.60
C THR A 317 9.58 -8.49 2.29
N ALA A 318 10.86 -8.11 2.11
CA ALA A 318 11.30 -7.51 0.85
C ALA A 318 10.86 -8.38 -0.36
N PRO A 319 10.33 -7.75 -1.42
CA PRO A 319 9.71 -8.46 -2.54
C PRO A 319 10.71 -9.20 -3.45
#